data_AF-A0A970PYU3-F1
#
_entry.id   AF-A0A970PYU3-F1
#
_cell.length_a   1.000
_cell.length_b   1.000
_cell.length_c   1.000
_cell.angle_alpha   90.00
_cell.angle_beta   90.00
_cell.angle_gamma   90.00
#
_symmetry.space_group_name_H-M   'P 1'
#
loop_
_entity.id
_entity.type
_entity.pdbx_description
1 polymer ?
#
loop_
_entity_poly.entity_id
_entity_poly.type
_entity_poly.pdbx_seq_one_letter_code
_entity_poly.pdbx_strand_id
1 'polypeptide(L)' 'MAIIKEAVIPLGRPLFIPKEGNLSKEDLIIESSGDYLLMERPDHFIVKNDECCRSIQVIIKTAD' A
#
# COMPACT_ATOMS: atom_id res chain seq x y z
N MET A 1 13.24 5.25 7.88
CA MET A 1 12.26 4.36 7.23
C MET A 1 11.49 3.62 8.33
N ALA A 2 10.28 4.09 8.65
CA ALA A 2 9.41 3.42 9.61
C ALA A 2 8.44 2.49 8.86
N ILE A 3 8.24 1.25 9.34
CA ILE A 3 7.21 0.37 8.79
C ILE A 3 5.86 0.90 9.25
N ILE A 4 5.02 1.29 8.30
CA ILE A 4 3.65 1.75 8.56
C ILE A 4 2.72 0.54 8.69
N LYS A 5 2.84 -0.42 7.76
CA LYS A 5 1.94 -1.56 7.69
C LYS A 5 2.56 -2.72 6.93
N GLU A 6 2.32 -3.93 7.43
CA GLU A 6 2.52 -5.18 6.70
C GLU A 6 1.17 -5.89 6.56
N ALA A 7 0.86 -6.36 5.34
CA ALA A 7 -0.42 -7.00 5.07
C ALA A 7 -0.35 -7.96 3.87
N VAL A 8 -1.31 -8.88 3.83
CA VAL A 8 -1.61 -9.69 2.63
C VAL A 8 -2.88 -9.14 1.99
N ILE A 9 -2.81 -8.78 0.71
CA ILE A 9 -3.92 -8.23 -0.07
C ILE A 9 -4.47 -9.33 -0.99
N PRO A 10 -5.65 -9.91 -0.70
CA PRO A 10 -6.29 -10.86 -1.59
C PRO A 10 -6.95 -10.15 -2.78
N LEU A 11 -7.31 -10.94 -3.80
CA LEU A 11 -8.01 -10.44 -4.98
C LEU A 11 -9.31 -9.72 -4.59
N GLY A 12 -9.55 -8.56 -5.20
CA GLY A 12 -10.78 -7.79 -5.02
C GLY A 12 -10.95 -7.09 -3.67
N ARG A 13 -9.98 -7.17 -2.74
CA ARG A 13 -10.04 -6.47 -1.45
C ARG A 13 -8.89 -5.48 -1.30
N PRO A 14 -9.10 -4.18 -1.58
CA PRO A 14 -8.07 -3.17 -1.35
C PRO A 14 -7.69 -3.07 0.12
N LEU A 15 -6.42 -2.72 0.35
CA LEU A 15 -5.92 -2.24 1.64
C LEU A 15 -6.06 -0.72 1.71
N PHE A 16 -6.63 -0.23 2.80
CA PHE A 16 -6.73 1.20 3.10
C PHE A 16 -5.73 1.54 4.20
N ILE A 17 -4.91 2.56 3.94
CA ILE A 17 -3.89 3.03 4.88
C ILE A 17 -4.24 4.47 5.22
N PRO A 18 -4.63 4.78 6.47
CA PRO A 18 -4.92 6.16 6.85
C PRO A 18 -3.68 7.03 6.65
N LYS A 19 -3.88 8.27 6.19
CA LYS A 19 -2.80 9.25 6.13
C LYS A 19 -2.56 9.78 7.53
N GLU A 20 -1.35 9.62 8.04
CA GLU A 20 -0.90 10.33 9.23
C GLU A 20 -0.12 11.57 8.80
N GLY A 21 -0.66 12.75 9.12
CA GLY A 21 -0.06 14.04 8.77
C GLY A 21 -0.15 14.36 7.27
N ASN A 22 0.92 14.95 6.72
CA ASN A 22 1.01 15.43 5.33
C ASN A 22 1.75 14.46 4.40
N LEU A 23 1.72 13.16 4.69
CA LEU A 23 2.34 12.16 3.81
C LEU A 23 1.70 12.17 2.42
N SER A 24 2.54 12.23 1.39
CA SER A 24 2.17 12.06 -0.01
C SER A 24 2.55 10.66 -0.49
N LYS A 25 2.01 10.21 -1.63
CA LYS A 25 2.37 8.88 -2.17
C LYS A 25 3.86 8.71 -2.46
N GLU A 26 4.55 9.82 -2.71
CA GLU A 26 5.97 9.90 -3.05
C GLU A 26 6.85 9.59 -1.84
N ASP A 27 6.32 9.83 -0.64
CA ASP A 27 6.96 9.54 0.64
C ASP A 27 6.74 8.07 1.07
N LEU A 28 6.01 7.28 0.28
CA LEU A 28 5.72 5.88 0.57
C LEU A 28 6.58 4.95 -0.28
N ILE A 29 7.23 4.01 0.40
CA ILE A 29 7.93 2.89 -0.22
C ILE A 29 7.05 1.65 -0.01
N ILE A 30 6.58 1.04 -1.10
CA ILE A 30 5.79 -0.18 -1.08
C ILE A 30 6.61 -1.31 -1.70
N GLU A 31 7.02 -2.25 -0.85
CA GLU A 31 7.57 -3.52 -1.28
C GLU A 31 6.43 -4.52 -1.43
N SER A 32 6.39 -5.24 -2.54
CA SER A 32 5.32 -6.19 -2.82
C SER A 32 5.86 -7.47 -3.45
N SER A 33 5.16 -8.59 -3.21
CA SER A 33 5.48 -9.88 -3.83
C SER A 33 4.86 -10.06 -5.23
N GLY A 34 4.21 -9.04 -5.78
CA GLY A 34 3.48 -9.07 -7.05
C GLY A 34 2.92 -7.70 -7.42
N ASP A 35 2.21 -7.62 -8.55
CA ASP A 35 1.73 -6.35 -9.09
C ASP A 35 0.66 -5.69 -8.21
N TYR A 36 0.76 -4.37 -8.08
CA TYR A 36 -0.15 -3.57 -7.28
C TYR A 36 -0.43 -2.20 -7.90
N LEU A 37 -1.57 -1.62 -7.53
CA LEU A 37 -1.91 -0.24 -7.83
C LEU A 37 -1.95 0.58 -6.54
N LEU A 38 -1.28 1.73 -6.53
CA LEU A 38 -1.33 2.72 -5.46
C LEU A 38 -2.19 3.90 -5.89
N MET A 39 -3.23 4.20 -5.11
CA MET A 39 -4.05 5.39 -5.27
C MET A 39 -3.95 6.27 -4.03
N GLU A 40 -3.87 7.57 -4.23
CA GLU A 40 -3.83 8.56 -3.17
C GLU A 40 -5.19 9.27 -3.07
N ARG A 41 -5.72 9.35 -1.84
CA ARG A 41 -6.89 10.16 -1.49
C ARG A 41 -6.49 11.20 -0.45
N PRO A 42 -7.32 12.22 -0.18
CA PRO A 42 -7.02 13.23 0.83
C PRO A 42 -6.74 12.64 2.21
N ASP A 43 -7.54 11.64 2.63
CA ASP A 43 -7.49 11.11 4.01
C ASP A 43 -6.76 9.76 4.13
N HIS A 44 -6.50 9.07 3.03
CA HIS A 44 -5.92 7.73 3.04
C HIS A 44 -5.26 7.37 1.71
N PHE A 45 -4.44 6.33 1.74
CA PHE A 45 -3.93 5.62 0.56
C PHE A 45 -4.70 4.32 0.36
N ILE A 46 -4.80 3.92 -0.90
CA ILE A 46 -5.42 2.65 -1.30
C ILE A 46 -4.37 1.84 -2.04
N VAL A 47 -4.06 0.65 -1.53
CA VAL A 47 -3.22 -0.33 -2.21
C VAL A 47 -4.11 -1.46 -2.70
N LYS A 48 -4.13 -1.70 -4.01
CA LYS A 48 -4.90 -2.77 -4.64
C LYS A 48 -3.96 -3.83 -5.18
N ASN A 49 -4.35 -5.08 -4.99
CA ASN A 49 -3.76 -6.20 -5.69
C ASN A 49 -4.21 -6.16 -7.15
N ASP A 50 -3.25 -6.14 -8.08
CA ASP A 50 -3.48 -6.12 -9.54
C ASP A 50 -3.05 -7.43 -10.22
N GLU A 51 -2.75 -8.48 -9.44
CA GLU A 51 -2.49 -9.82 -9.94
C GLU A 51 -3.80 -10.52 -10.33
N CYS A 52 -3.71 -11.49 -11.24
CA CYS A 52 -4.88 -12.22 -11.73
C CYS A 52 -5.31 -13.41 -10.85
N CYS A 53 -4.38 -14.03 -10.12
CA CYS A 53 -4.60 -15.38 -9.56
C CYS A 53 -4.13 -15.59 -8.12
N ARG A 54 -3.50 -14.62 -7.48
CA ARG A 54 -2.90 -14.80 -6.15
C ARG A 54 -2.99 -13.56 -5.27
N SER A 55 -2.97 -13.78 -3.97
CA SER A 55 -2.75 -12.71 -3.01
C SER A 55 -1.32 -12.21 -3.10
N ILE A 56 -1.12 -10.92 -2.80
CA ILE A 56 0.22 -10.32 -2.69
C ILE A 56 0.50 -10.00 -1.22
N GLN A 57 1.75 -10.17 -0.80
CA GLN A 57 2.25 -9.61 0.45
C GLN A 57 2.80 -8.22 0.15
N VAL A 58 2.44 -7.24 0.99
CA VAL A 58 2.93 -5.87 0.89
C VAL A 58 3.52 -5.39 2.22
N ILE A 59 4.60 -4.64 2.13
CA ILE A 59 5.22 -3.92 3.25
C ILE A 59 5.27 -2.45 2.85
N ILE A 60 4.57 -1.60 3.61
CA ILE A 60 4.55 -0.16 3.41
C ILE A 60 5.45 0.51 4.44
N LYS A 61 6.37 1.34 3.94
CA LYS A 61 7.36 2.09 4.74
C LYS A 61 7.31 3.56 4.36
N THR A 62 7.70 4.44 5.28
CA THR A 62 8.03 5.83 4.93
C THR A 62 9.44 5.90 4.31
N ALA A 63 9.59 6.71 3.27
CA ALA A 63 10.87 7.32 2.94
C ALA A 63 11.27 8.20 4.13
N ASP A 64 12.55 8.15 4.52
CA ASP A 64 13.05 8.86 5.70
C ASP A 64 12.88 10.39 5.60
#